data_AF-A0A356BZF4-F1
#
_entry.id   AF-A0A356BZF4-F1
#
_cell.length_a   1.000
_cell.length_b   1.000
_cell.length_c   1.000
_cell.angle_alpha   90.00
_cell.angle_beta   90.00
_cell.angle_gamma   90.00
#
_symmetry.space_group_name_H-M   'P 1'
#
loop_
_entity.id
_entity.type
_entity.pdbx_description
1 polymer ?
#
loop_
_entity_poly.entity_id
_entity_poly.type
_entity_poly.pdbx_seq_one_letter_code
_entity_poly.pdbx_strand_id
1 'polypeptide(L)'
;SHFIEHMMFKGTRNYSARDIAEVMDKRGGYLNAFTGKEQTCYYFKVLDEHYGTASELLQQMLLYSLFSPADVAKEKNVVLEELRMYEDSPEELVHDLFANILWPEDPLGRNIIGSHETISGFTPEMIREYMKKHYTGDRLVIASAGNISHKQVVDTFGAAFDF
;
A
#
# COMPACT_ATOMS: atom_id res chain seq x y z
N SER A 1 -5.76 -6.10 2.26
CA SER A 1 -4.82 -5.30 1.44
C SER A 1 -4.88 -3.83 1.79
N HIS A 2 -6.05 -3.20 1.84
CA HIS A 2 -6.19 -1.78 2.20
C HIS A 2 -5.48 -1.39 3.51
N PHE A 3 -5.64 -2.19 4.57
CA PHE A 3 -4.93 -1.94 5.82
C PHE A 3 -3.39 -1.98 5.67
N ILE A 4 -2.87 -2.87 4.81
CA ILE A 4 -1.43 -2.98 4.55
C ILE A 4 -0.93 -1.75 3.80
N GLU A 5 -1.72 -1.23 2.85
CA GLU A 5 -1.47 0.02 2.16
C GLU A 5 -1.16 1.16 3.14
N HIS A 6 -2.05 1.40 4.10
CA HIS A 6 -1.83 2.40 5.15
C HIS A 6 -0.56 2.13 5.96
N MET A 7 -0.37 0.88 6.34
CA MET A 7 0.75 0.47 7.18
C MET A 7 2.11 0.63 6.50
N MET A 8 2.19 0.57 5.17
CA MET A 8 3.44 0.79 4.42
C MET A 8 4.03 2.18 4.64
N PHE A 9 3.21 3.16 5.01
CA PHE A 9 3.65 4.54 5.29
C PHE A 9 4.04 4.78 6.76
N LYS A 10 3.88 3.79 7.65
CA LYS A 10 4.08 3.97 9.10
C LYS A 10 5.53 3.75 9.55
N GLY A 11 6.41 3.43 8.63
CA GLY A 11 7.85 3.35 8.88
C GLY A 11 8.45 2.02 8.46
N THR A 12 9.74 2.09 8.20
CA THR A 12 10.61 0.99 7.78
C THR A 12 11.76 0.86 8.77
N ARG A 13 12.66 -0.10 8.55
CA ARG A 13 13.88 -0.22 9.35
C ARG A 13 14.72 1.06 9.36
N ASN A 14 14.73 1.80 8.24
CA ASN A 14 15.63 2.94 8.03
C ASN A 14 14.93 4.31 8.05
N TYR A 15 13.61 4.34 7.89
CA TYR A 15 12.83 5.58 7.77
C TYR A 15 11.64 5.54 8.72
N SER A 16 11.48 6.56 9.57
CA SER A 16 10.22 6.76 10.29
C SER A 16 9.10 7.20 9.34
N ALA A 17 7.85 7.13 9.77
CA ALA A 17 6.71 7.65 9.00
C ALA A 17 6.92 9.11 8.55
N ARG A 18 7.53 9.93 9.43
CA ARG A 18 7.87 11.32 9.14
C ARG A 18 8.97 11.43 8.09
N ASP A 19 10.00 10.60 8.17
CA ASP A 19 11.08 10.60 7.19
C ASP A 19 10.57 10.22 5.80
N ILE A 20 9.67 9.23 5.70
CA ILE A 20 9.05 8.82 4.42
C ILE A 20 8.38 10.03 3.74
N ALA A 21 7.56 10.79 4.48
CA ALA A 21 6.91 11.99 3.96
C ALA A 21 7.94 13.09 3.59
N GLU A 22 8.85 13.41 4.51
CA GLU A 22 9.82 14.50 4.31
C GLU A 22 10.81 14.24 3.16
N VAL A 23 11.20 12.98 2.92
CA VAL A 23 12.09 12.62 1.81
C VAL A 23 11.47 13.00 0.47
N MET A 24 10.17 12.77 0.30
CA MET A 24 9.46 13.07 -0.94
C MET A 24 9.11 14.55 -1.05
N ASP A 25 8.60 15.16 0.02
CA ASP A 25 8.20 16.58 0.04
C ASP A 25 9.38 17.51 -0.28
N LYS A 26 10.56 17.25 0.29
CA LYS A 26 11.79 18.05 0.05
C LYS A 26 12.25 18.03 -1.41
N ARG A 27 11.76 17.06 -2.20
CA ARG A 27 12.13 16.82 -3.60
C ARG A 27 11.02 17.25 -4.56
N GLY A 28 9.96 17.90 -4.07
CA GLY A 28 8.75 18.16 -4.85
C GLY A 28 8.12 16.87 -5.39
N GLY A 29 8.40 15.75 -4.72
CA GLY A 29 7.99 14.43 -5.13
C GLY A 29 6.59 14.09 -4.63
N TYR A 30 5.95 13.16 -5.31
CA TYR A 30 4.69 12.57 -4.90
C TYR A 30 4.92 11.09 -4.63
N LEU A 31 4.43 10.59 -3.51
CA LEU A 31 4.44 9.17 -3.15
C LEU A 31 3.04 8.81 -2.70
N ASN A 32 2.45 7.79 -3.32
CA ASN A 32 1.11 7.36 -2.97
C ASN A 32 0.94 5.86 -3.26
N ALA A 33 -0.20 5.34 -2.82
CA ALA A 33 -0.63 3.99 -3.05
C ALA A 33 -2.14 3.95 -3.33
N PHE A 34 -2.61 2.81 -3.82
CA PHE A 34 -4.03 2.49 -3.81
C PHE A 34 -4.23 0.97 -3.84
N THR A 35 -5.37 0.53 -3.32
CA THR A 35 -5.82 -0.86 -3.34
C THR A 35 -7.12 -0.95 -4.10
N GLY A 36 -7.15 -1.80 -5.14
CA GLY A 36 -8.37 -2.25 -5.81
C GLY A 36 -8.73 -3.67 -5.41
N LYS A 37 -9.76 -4.23 -6.03
CA LYS A 37 -10.19 -5.62 -5.80
C LYS A 37 -9.15 -6.65 -6.24
N GLU A 38 -8.40 -6.35 -7.30
CA GLU A 38 -7.49 -7.30 -7.94
C GLU A 38 -6.01 -6.87 -7.92
N GLN A 39 -5.72 -5.63 -7.52
CA GLN A 39 -4.36 -5.09 -7.51
C GLN A 39 -4.13 -4.12 -6.37
N THR A 40 -2.89 -4.04 -5.90
CA THR A 40 -2.40 -2.99 -5.02
C THR A 40 -1.21 -2.33 -5.71
N CYS A 41 -1.18 -1.00 -5.74
CA CYS A 41 -0.15 -0.22 -6.40
C CYS A 41 0.50 0.72 -5.39
N TYR A 42 1.82 0.79 -5.42
CA TYR A 42 2.62 1.77 -4.68
C TYR A 42 3.52 2.46 -5.70
N TYR A 43 3.50 3.78 -5.74
CA TYR A 43 4.18 4.53 -6.80
C TYR A 43 4.67 5.88 -6.31
N PHE A 44 5.66 6.41 -7.02
CA PHE A 44 6.13 7.77 -6.84
C PHE A 44 6.21 8.52 -8.17
N LYS A 45 6.25 9.86 -8.08
CA LYS A 45 6.56 10.77 -9.18
C LYS A 45 7.58 11.78 -8.68
N VAL A 46 8.70 11.90 -9.37
CA VAL A 46 9.81 12.81 -9.02
C VAL A 46 10.51 13.30 -10.28
N LEU A 47 11.33 14.34 -10.14
CA LEU A 47 12.35 14.67 -11.12
C LEU A 47 13.37 13.52 -11.22
N ASP A 48 13.93 13.31 -12.41
CA ASP A 48 14.86 12.21 -12.71
C ASP A 48 16.09 12.20 -11.80
N GLU A 49 16.63 13.37 -11.45
CA GLU A 49 17.73 13.52 -10.49
C GLU A 49 17.44 12.95 -9.09
N HIS A 50 16.17 12.75 -8.75
CA HIS A 50 15.72 12.21 -7.46
C HIS A 50 15.28 10.75 -7.51
N TYR A 51 15.32 10.12 -8.70
CA TYR A 51 14.89 8.74 -8.90
C TYR A 51 15.60 7.76 -7.94
N GLY A 52 16.91 7.91 -7.74
CA GLY A 52 17.68 7.02 -6.86
C GLY A 52 17.11 6.97 -5.44
N THR A 53 16.87 8.13 -4.84
CA THR A 53 16.29 8.20 -3.49
C THR A 53 14.84 7.70 -3.45
N ALA A 54 14.00 8.06 -4.44
CA ALA A 54 12.60 7.68 -4.44
C ALA A 54 12.42 6.16 -4.64
N SER A 55 13.22 5.56 -5.51
CA SER A 55 13.22 4.10 -5.72
C SER A 55 13.75 3.33 -4.52
N GLU A 56 14.79 3.83 -3.83
CA GLU A 56 15.25 3.26 -2.56
C GLU A 56 14.16 3.33 -1.49
N LEU A 57 13.47 4.48 -1.36
CA LEU A 57 12.39 4.64 -0.39
C LEU A 57 11.24 3.65 -0.66
N LEU A 58 10.84 3.50 -1.92
CA LEU A 58 9.80 2.54 -2.31
C LEU A 58 10.21 1.09 -1.98
N GLN A 59 11.47 0.72 -2.22
CA GLN A 59 12.00 -0.59 -1.83
C GLN A 59 11.97 -0.77 -0.31
N GLN A 60 12.32 0.27 0.45
CA GLN A 60 12.27 0.22 1.92
C GLN A 60 10.86 -0.02 2.44
N MET A 61 9.86 0.63 1.85
CA MET A 61 8.45 0.39 2.19
C MET A 61 8.05 -1.05 1.87
N LEU A 62 8.31 -1.52 0.64
CA LEU A 62 7.84 -2.84 0.21
C LEU A 62 8.53 -4.01 0.94
N LEU A 63 9.81 -3.87 1.29
CA LEU A 63 10.64 -4.97 1.79
C LEU A 63 10.91 -4.90 3.31
N TYR A 64 10.90 -3.70 3.89
CA TYR A 64 11.43 -3.49 5.25
C TYR A 64 10.48 -2.70 6.17
N SER A 65 9.17 -2.68 5.88
CA SER A 65 8.16 -2.14 6.79
C SER A 65 8.07 -2.92 8.11
N LEU A 66 7.97 -2.19 9.22
CA LEU A 66 8.08 -2.77 10.57
C LEU A 66 6.77 -3.38 11.08
N PHE A 67 5.63 -2.79 10.71
CA PHE A 67 4.30 -3.16 11.22
C PHE A 67 4.27 -3.21 12.76
N SER A 68 4.68 -2.13 13.42
CA SER A 68 4.76 -2.12 14.89
C SER A 68 3.36 -2.29 15.51
N PRO A 69 3.22 -2.99 16.65
CA PRO A 69 1.92 -3.14 17.31
C PRO A 69 1.25 -1.81 17.66
N ALA A 70 2.07 -0.79 18.00
CA ALA A 70 1.57 0.54 18.32
C ALA A 70 1.00 1.26 17.09
N ASP A 71 1.65 1.12 15.93
CA ASP A 71 1.16 1.73 14.69
C ASP A 71 -0.08 0.98 14.17
N VAL A 72 -0.10 -0.35 14.25
CA VAL A 72 -1.29 -1.14 13.92
C VAL A 72 -2.48 -0.73 14.78
N ALA A 73 -2.29 -0.56 16.09
CA ALA A 73 -3.36 -0.13 16.99
C ALA A 73 -3.89 1.27 16.66
N LYS A 74 -3.01 2.20 16.28
CA LYS A 74 -3.41 3.55 15.86
C LYS A 74 -4.15 3.52 14.53
N GLU A 75 -3.62 2.77 13.55
CA GLU A 75 -4.13 2.76 12.18
C GLU A 75 -5.50 2.09 12.08
N LYS A 76 -5.80 1.13 12.97
CA LYS A 76 -7.16 0.60 13.11
C LYS A 76 -8.20 1.70 13.29
N ASN A 77 -7.92 2.68 14.14
CA ASN A 77 -8.87 3.78 14.37
C ASN A 77 -9.00 4.66 13.12
N VAL A 78 -7.90 4.95 12.43
CA VAL A 78 -7.91 5.74 11.19
C VAL A 78 -8.78 5.07 10.12
N VAL A 79 -8.57 3.77 9.89
CA VAL A 79 -9.33 3.01 8.88
C VAL A 79 -10.79 2.80 9.29
N LEU A 80 -11.09 2.72 10.60
CA LEU A 80 -12.47 2.68 11.09
C LEU A 80 -13.21 4.00 10.86
N GLU A 81 -12.56 5.16 11.01
CA GLU A 81 -13.17 6.44 10.66
C GLU A 81 -13.38 6.56 9.15
N GLU A 82 -12.43 6.08 8.34
CA GLU A 82 -12.58 6.04 6.89
C GLU A 82 -13.75 5.15 6.45
N LEU A 83 -13.94 3.98 7.09
CA LEU A 83 -15.11 3.13 6.86
C LEU A 83 -16.42 3.90 7.10
N ARG A 84 -16.50 4.65 8.20
CA ARG A 84 -17.68 5.49 8.50
C ARG A 84 -17.89 6.57 7.45
N MET A 85 -16.82 7.20 6.97
CA MET A 85 -16.91 8.20 5.90
C MET A 85 -17.47 7.60 4.60
N TYR A 86 -17.10 6.36 4.25
CA TYR A 86 -17.69 5.66 3.11
C TYR A 86 -19.17 5.31 3.35
N GLU A 87 -19.52 4.82 4.55
CA GLU A 87 -20.90 4.49 4.92
C GLU A 87 -21.80 5.74 4.94
N ASP A 88 -21.26 6.91 5.28
CA ASP A 88 -21.94 8.21 5.25
C ASP A 88 -22.00 8.84 3.85
N SER A 89 -21.43 8.19 2.83
CA SER A 89 -21.49 8.61 1.43
C SER A 89 -22.40 7.68 0.61
N PRO A 90 -23.69 8.03 0.38
CA PRO A 90 -24.61 7.18 -0.36
C PRO A 90 -24.17 6.83 -1.78
N GLU A 91 -23.43 7.73 -2.44
CA GLU A 91 -22.89 7.54 -3.79
C GLU A 91 -21.81 6.46 -3.83
N GLU A 92 -20.96 6.36 -2.81
CA GLU A 92 -19.95 5.31 -2.70
C GLU A 92 -20.59 4.00 -2.20
N LEU A 93 -21.41 4.09 -1.14
CA LEU A 93 -22.02 2.93 -0.49
C LEU A 93 -22.90 2.10 -1.45
N VAL A 94 -23.62 2.76 -2.38
CA VAL A 94 -24.47 2.03 -3.35
C VAL A 94 -23.66 1.09 -4.24
N HIS A 95 -22.41 1.45 -4.59
CA HIS A 95 -21.55 0.60 -5.41
C HIS A 95 -21.10 -0.65 -4.66
N ASP A 96 -20.77 -0.52 -3.37
CA ASP A 96 -20.42 -1.65 -2.52
C ASP A 96 -21.61 -2.59 -2.28
N LEU A 97 -22.78 -2.03 -1.99
CA LEU A 97 -24.01 -2.81 -1.83
C LEU A 97 -24.37 -3.54 -3.12
N PHE A 98 -24.28 -2.87 -4.26
CA PHE A 98 -24.54 -3.47 -5.57
C PHE A 98 -23.56 -4.62 -5.86
N ALA A 99 -22.26 -4.43 -5.61
CA ALA A 99 -21.26 -5.47 -5.82
C ALA A 99 -21.52 -6.69 -4.91
N ASN A 100 -21.88 -6.49 -3.65
CA ASN A 100 -22.21 -7.57 -2.73
C ASN A 100 -23.43 -8.37 -3.21
N ILE A 101 -24.50 -7.70 -3.67
CA ILE A 101 -25.69 -8.37 -4.20
C ILE A 101 -25.39 -9.13 -5.49
N LEU A 102 -24.57 -8.56 -6.37
CA LEU A 102 -24.18 -9.20 -7.63
C LEU A 102 -23.29 -10.44 -7.40
N TRP A 103 -22.52 -10.44 -6.30
CA TRP A 103 -21.50 -11.45 -5.97
C TRP A 103 -21.52 -11.83 -4.47
N PRO A 104 -22.59 -12.46 -3.96
CA PRO A 104 -22.83 -12.60 -2.52
C PRO A 104 -21.76 -13.44 -1.78
N GLU A 105 -21.20 -14.46 -2.43
CA GLU A 105 -20.19 -15.36 -1.84
C GLU A 105 -18.82 -15.25 -2.52
N ASP A 106 -18.73 -14.47 -3.60
CA ASP A 106 -17.49 -14.33 -4.37
C ASP A 106 -16.62 -13.23 -3.77
N PRO A 107 -15.29 -13.42 -3.67
CA PRO A 107 -14.38 -12.38 -3.19
C PRO A 107 -14.51 -11.02 -3.90
N LEU A 108 -14.93 -10.99 -5.16
CA LEU A 108 -15.18 -9.75 -5.91
C LEU A 108 -16.38 -8.95 -5.38
N GLY A 109 -17.30 -9.58 -4.64
CA GLY A 109 -18.42 -8.87 -4.00
C GLY A 109 -18.04 -8.15 -2.72
N ARG A 110 -16.88 -8.43 -2.15
CA ARG A 110 -16.40 -7.82 -0.91
C ARG A 110 -15.94 -6.39 -1.18
N ASN A 111 -16.22 -5.49 -0.23
CA ASN A 111 -15.65 -4.15 -0.25
C ASN A 111 -14.13 -4.20 0.02
N ILE A 112 -13.42 -3.12 -0.34
CA ILE A 112 -11.96 -3.07 -0.26
C ILE A 112 -11.49 -2.82 1.19
N ILE A 113 -12.22 -1.99 1.92
CA ILE A 113 -11.86 -1.53 3.27
C ILE A 113 -12.06 -2.62 4.34
N GLY A 114 -13.05 -3.51 4.15
CA GLY A 114 -13.46 -4.54 5.09
C GLY A 114 -14.66 -4.15 5.95
N SER A 115 -14.81 -4.84 7.08
CA SER A 115 -15.80 -4.56 8.12
C SER A 115 -15.14 -4.14 9.43
N HIS A 116 -15.91 -3.52 10.32
CA HIS A 116 -15.47 -3.15 11.67
C HIS A 116 -14.80 -4.33 12.40
N GLU A 117 -15.36 -5.53 12.29
CA GLU A 117 -14.86 -6.77 12.91
C GLU A 117 -13.48 -7.14 12.36
N THR A 118 -13.34 -7.14 11.03
CA THR A 118 -12.07 -7.49 10.37
C THR A 118 -10.97 -6.47 10.68
N ILE A 119 -11.30 -5.17 10.63
CA ILE A 119 -10.35 -4.08 10.90
C ILE A 119 -9.87 -4.17 12.36
N SER A 120 -10.82 -4.32 13.29
CA SER A 120 -10.52 -4.45 14.72
C SER A 120 -9.66 -5.69 15.03
N GLY A 121 -9.78 -6.76 14.22
CA GLY A 121 -9.06 -8.02 14.37
C GLY A 121 -7.61 -8.04 13.90
N PHE A 122 -7.16 -7.08 13.06
CA PHE A 122 -5.83 -7.17 12.44
C PHE A 122 -4.68 -7.21 13.46
N THR A 123 -3.70 -8.09 13.23
CA THR A 123 -2.45 -8.13 13.99
C THR A 123 -1.24 -7.94 13.06
N PRO A 124 -0.09 -7.49 13.59
CA PRO A 124 1.15 -7.47 12.83
C PRO A 124 1.49 -8.80 12.16
N GLU A 125 1.20 -9.92 12.83
CA GLU A 125 1.47 -11.27 12.32
C GLU A 125 0.59 -11.59 11.11
N MET A 126 -0.72 -11.30 11.18
CA MET A 126 -1.64 -11.48 10.06
C MET A 126 -1.22 -10.66 8.83
N ILE A 127 -0.74 -9.43 9.05
CA ILE A 127 -0.24 -8.56 7.97
C ILE A 127 0.99 -9.19 7.31
N ARG A 128 1.97 -9.63 8.10
CA ARG A 128 3.19 -10.27 7.58
C ARG A 128 2.90 -11.58 6.85
N GLU A 129 1.99 -12.40 7.37
CA GLU A 129 1.55 -13.63 6.72
C GLU A 129 0.86 -13.36 5.39
N TYR A 130 -0.02 -12.37 5.33
CA TYR A 130 -0.68 -11.95 4.10
C TYR A 130 0.33 -11.49 3.05
N MET A 131 1.29 -10.63 3.44
CA MET A 131 2.34 -10.17 2.54
C MET A 131 3.19 -11.33 2.03
N LYS A 132 3.65 -12.22 2.92
CA LYS A 132 4.44 -13.39 2.54
C LYS A 132 3.73 -14.27 1.50
N LYS A 133 2.41 -14.34 1.56
CA LYS A 133 1.59 -15.14 0.63
C LYS A 133 1.32 -14.46 -0.70
N HIS A 134 1.21 -13.13 -0.73
CA HIS A 134 0.66 -12.40 -1.88
C HIS A 134 1.64 -11.43 -2.55
N TYR A 135 2.68 -10.97 -1.85
CA TYR A 135 3.67 -10.02 -2.34
C TYR A 135 4.91 -10.79 -2.79
N THR A 136 4.76 -11.55 -3.87
CA THR A 136 5.79 -12.43 -4.43
C THR A 136 6.27 -11.90 -5.78
N GLY A 137 7.50 -12.23 -6.18
CA GLY A 137 8.12 -11.73 -7.42
C GLY A 137 7.34 -12.10 -8.68
N ASP A 138 6.76 -13.30 -8.73
CA ASP A 138 5.93 -13.79 -9.84
C ASP A 138 4.57 -13.08 -9.97
N ARG A 139 4.19 -12.27 -8.98
CA ARG A 139 2.94 -11.49 -8.93
C ARG A 139 3.17 -9.99 -8.90
N LEU A 140 4.42 -9.55 -9.11
CA LEU A 140 4.82 -8.15 -9.07
C LEU A 140 5.16 -7.66 -10.48
N VAL A 141 4.69 -6.46 -10.81
CA VAL A 141 5.09 -5.75 -12.03
C VAL A 141 5.66 -4.40 -11.65
N ILE A 142 6.83 -4.08 -12.18
CA ILE A 142 7.48 -2.78 -12.01
C ILE A 142 7.31 -1.99 -13.30
N ALA A 143 6.60 -0.88 -13.22
CA ALA A 143 6.37 0.03 -14.33
C ALA A 143 7.11 1.36 -14.10
N SER A 144 7.73 1.90 -15.15
CA SER A 144 8.42 3.18 -15.10
C SER A 144 8.24 3.92 -16.43
N ALA A 145 8.01 5.23 -16.36
CA ALA A 145 7.86 6.10 -17.51
C ALA A 145 8.44 7.49 -17.20
N GLY A 146 9.27 8.02 -18.10
CA GLY A 146 9.94 9.31 -17.91
C GLY A 146 11.35 9.34 -18.47
N ASN A 147 12.18 10.27 -18.00
CA ASN A 147 13.60 10.35 -18.36
C ASN A 147 14.43 9.31 -17.58
N ILE A 148 14.26 8.03 -17.92
CA ILE A 148 14.95 6.92 -17.28
C ILE A 148 15.18 5.79 -18.28
N SER A 149 16.36 5.17 -18.23
CA SER A 149 16.68 4.03 -19.08
C SER A 149 16.13 2.73 -18.51
N HIS A 150 15.72 1.80 -19.38
CA HIS A 150 15.30 0.46 -18.96
C HIS A 150 16.36 -0.24 -18.11
N LYS A 151 17.64 -0.13 -18.50
CA LYS A 151 18.77 -0.72 -17.75
C LYS A 151 18.83 -0.18 -16.32
N GLN A 152 18.65 1.13 -16.13
CA GLN A 152 18.65 1.73 -14.80
C GLN A 152 17.51 1.17 -13.94
N VAL A 153 16.31 0.97 -14.49
CA VAL A 153 15.18 0.38 -13.76
C VAL A 153 15.49 -1.06 -13.34
N VAL A 154 15.98 -1.88 -14.28
CA VAL A 154 16.36 -3.27 -14.01
C VAL A 154 17.48 -3.35 -12.96
N ASP A 155 18.51 -2.52 -13.07
CA ASP A 155 19.61 -2.51 -12.09
C ASP A 155 19.13 -2.07 -10.69
N THR A 156 18.17 -1.15 -10.62
CA THR A 156 17.63 -0.61 -9.36
C THR A 156 16.77 -1.64 -8.61
N PHE A 157 15.92 -2.37 -9.34
CA PHE A 157 14.91 -3.23 -8.74
C PHE A 157 15.19 -4.72 -8.88
N GLY A 158 15.94 -5.15 -9.89
CA GLY A 158 16.18 -6.57 -10.19
C GLY A 158 16.81 -7.31 -9.02
N ALA A 159 17.83 -6.74 -8.38
CA ALA A 159 18.48 -7.37 -7.22
C ALA A 159 17.63 -7.34 -5.94
N ALA A 160 16.69 -6.39 -5.82
CA ALA A 160 15.89 -6.20 -4.62
C ALA A 160 14.67 -7.12 -4.54
N PHE A 161 14.21 -7.63 -5.69
CA PHE A 161 13.01 -8.47 -5.83
C PHE A 161 13.31 -9.86 -6.39
N ASP A 162 14.56 -10.31 -6.30
CA ASP A 162 15.03 -11.65 -6.67
C ASP A 162 14.67 -12.65 -5.55
N PHE A 163 13.41 -13.06 -5.49
CA PHE A 163 12.90 -14.08 -4.56
C PHE A 163 11.92 -15.06 -5.22
#